data_AF-A0A0L0F2W6-F1
#
_entry.id   AF-A0A0L0F2W6-F1
#
_cell.length_a   1.000
_cell.length_b   1.000
_cell.length_c   1.000
_cell.angle_alpha   90.00
_cell.angle_beta   90.00
_cell.angle_gamma   90.00
#
_symmetry.space_group_name_H-M   'P 1'
#
loop_
_entity.id
_entity.type
_entity.pdbx_description
1 polymer ?
#
loop_
_entity_poly.entity_id
_entity_poly.type
_entity_poly.pdbx_seq_one_letter_code
_entity_poly.pdbx_strand_id
1 'polypeptide(L)' 'VRDFPPDETGLLGVGIGYAQSGLTPIVEIPYAKYLDCGADMFYEACINNWLSHGTQPNGMIIRLQ' A
#
# COMPACT_ATOMS: atom_id res chain seq x y z
N VAL A 1 15.59 -1.05 -2.24
CA VAL A 1 14.78 -1.58 -3.36
C VAL A 1 14.85 -3.09 -3.27
N ARG A 2 13.70 -3.76 -3.18
CA ARG A 2 13.59 -5.23 -3.21
C ARG A 2 12.55 -5.59 -4.25
N ASP A 3 12.89 -6.53 -5.11
CA ASP A 3 11.97 -7.02 -6.11
C ASP A 3 10.85 -7.80 -5.43
N PHE A 4 9.63 -7.61 -5.92
CA PHE A 4 8.44 -8.28 -5.46
C PHE A 4 7.85 -9.08 -6.63
N PRO A 5 7.21 -10.24 -6.40
CA PRO A 5 6.45 -10.93 -7.45
C PRO A 5 5.40 -9.98 -8.08
N PRO A 6 4.94 -10.27 -9.31
CA PRO A 6 3.89 -9.49 -9.98
C PRO A 6 2.53 -9.76 -9.32
N ASP A 7 2.35 -9.25 -8.10
CA ASP A 7 1.17 -9.37 -7.25
C ASP A 7 0.95 -8.04 -6.51
N GLU A 8 0.16 -7.15 -7.10
CA GLU A 8 -0.06 -5.80 -6.58
C GLU A 8 -0.84 -5.80 -5.26
N THR A 9 -1.75 -6.77 -5.07
CA THR A 9 -2.52 -6.94 -3.84
C THR A 9 -1.60 -7.29 -2.68
N GLY A 10 -0.76 -8.31 -2.82
CA GLY A 10 0.21 -8.67 -1.79
C GLY A 10 1.26 -7.58 -1.58
N LEU A 11 1.70 -6.91 -2.64
CA LEU A 11 2.64 -5.80 -2.55
C LEU A 11 2.10 -4.65 -1.70
N LEU A 12 0.85 -4.22 -1.96
CA LEU A 12 0.19 -3.18 -1.18
C LEU A 12 -0.11 -3.63 0.24
N GLY A 13 -0.57 -4.87 0.45
CA GLY A 13 -0.84 -5.42 1.78
C GLY A 13 0.43 -5.48 2.66
N VAL A 14 1.55 -5.91 2.09
CA VAL A 14 2.85 -5.86 2.76
C VAL A 14 3.27 -4.42 3.06
N GLY A 15 3.01 -3.49 2.13
CA GLY A 15 3.21 -2.05 2.35
C GLY A 15 2.41 -1.51 3.53
N ILE A 16 1.13 -1.86 3.64
CA ILE A 16 0.28 -1.47 4.77
C ILE A 16 0.82 -2.04 6.08
N GLY A 17 1.20 -3.33 6.10
CA GLY A 17 1.78 -3.97 7.29
C GLY A 17 3.08 -3.29 7.74
N TYR A 18 3.97 -2.94 6.80
CA TYR A 18 5.18 -2.19 7.13
C TYR A 18 4.85 -0.78 7.65
N ALA A 19 3.87 -0.09 7.06
CA ALA A 19 3.43 1.21 7.53
C ALA A 19 2.88 1.16 8.97
N GLN A 20 2.07 0.14 9.28
CA GLN A 20 1.54 -0.10 10.63
C GLN A 20 2.64 -0.48 11.65
N SER A 21 3.73 -1.10 11.19
CA SER A 21 4.91 -1.36 12.04
C SER A 21 5.78 -0.12 12.31
N GLY A 22 5.41 1.05 11.76
CA GLY A 22 6.12 2.32 11.95
C GLY A 22 7.17 2.64 10.88
N LEU A 23 7.21 1.89 9.78
CA LEU A 23 8.06 2.21 8.62
C LEU A 23 7.32 3.11 7.63
N THR A 24 8.05 3.72 6.69
CA THR A 24 7.48 4.52 5.60
C THR A 24 7.80 3.86 4.24
N PRO A 25 7.06 2.81 3.85
CA PRO A 25 7.37 2.06 2.64
C PRO A 25 7.04 2.88 1.38
N ILE A 26 7.93 2.80 0.39
CA ILE A 26 7.72 3.33 -0.96
C ILE A 26 7.46 2.13 -1.87
N VAL A 27 6.22 2.00 -2.32
CA VAL A 27 5.75 0.91 -3.18
C VAL A 27 5.73 1.40 -4.61
N GLU A 28 6.43 0.72 -5.50
CA GLU A 28 6.49 1.05 -6.93
C GLU A 28 5.62 0.08 -7.74
N ILE A 29 4.69 0.61 -8.54
CA ILE A 29 3.89 -0.16 -9.48
C ILE A 29 4.26 0.29 -10.89
N PRO A 30 4.63 -0.63 -11.80
CA PRO A 30 5.23 -0.28 -13.09
C PRO A 30 4.29 0.45 -14.04
N TYR A 31 2.97 0.27 -13.91
CA TYR A 31 1.97 0.98 -14.70
C TYR A 31 0.74 1.28 -13.84
N ALA A 32 0.16 2.48 -14.01
CA ALA A 32 -1.06 2.87 -13.32
C ALA A 32 -2.23 1.88 -13.53
N LYS A 33 -2.30 1.21 -14.69
CA LYS A 33 -3.32 0.19 -14.99
C LYS A 33 -3.27 -1.01 -14.04
N TYR A 34 -2.10 -1.36 -13.49
CA TYR A 34 -1.98 -2.50 -12.58
C TYR A 34 -2.41 -2.16 -11.16
N LEU A 35 -2.62 -0.89 -10.84
CA LEU A 35 -3.25 -0.51 -9.59
C LEU A 35 -4.67 -1.09 -9.45
N ASP A 36 -5.38 -1.30 -10.57
CA ASP A 36 -6.70 -1.93 -10.57
C ASP A 36 -6.67 -3.35 -9.95
N CYS A 37 -5.56 -4.07 -10.09
CA CYS A 37 -5.39 -5.41 -9.51
C CYS A 37 -5.31 -5.36 -7.98
N GLY A 38 -4.75 -4.30 -7.41
CA GLY A 38 -4.60 -4.08 -5.96
C GLY A 38 -5.57 -3.05 -5.39
N ALA A 39 -6.63 -2.69 -6.12
CA ALA A 39 -7.53 -1.59 -5.75
C ALA A 39 -8.17 -1.76 -4.37
N ASP A 40 -8.51 -3.00 -3.99
CA ASP A 40 -9.07 -3.32 -2.67
C ASP A 40 -8.15 -2.86 -1.53
N MET A 41 -6.87 -3.26 -1.60
CA MET A 41 -5.86 -2.84 -0.62
C MET A 41 -5.56 -1.34 -0.68
N PHE A 42 -5.63 -0.73 -1.87
CA PHE A 42 -5.47 0.71 -2.01
C PHE A 42 -6.59 1.49 -1.28
N TYR A 43 -7.84 1.06 -1.42
CA TYR A 43 -8.96 1.68 -0.70
C TYR A 43 -8.88 1.41 0.80
N GLU A 44 -8.49 0.21 1.21
CA GLU A 44 -8.24 -0.12 2.61
C GLU A 44 -7.20 0.83 3.21
N ALA A 45 -6.05 1.00 2.53
CA ALA A 45 -4.99 1.91 2.96
C ALA A 45 -5.47 3.35 3.19
N CYS A 46 -6.35 3.86 2.30
CA CYS A 46 -6.90 5.22 2.40
C CYS A 46 -7.89 5.38 3.56
N ILE A 47 -8.72 4.36 3.79
CA ILE A 47 -9.85 4.45 4.73
C ILE A 47 -9.46 4.00 6.15
N ASN A 48 -8.41 3.18 6.30
CA ASN A 48 -8.03 2.57 7.59
C ASN A 48 -7.76 3.61 8.68
N ASN A 49 -7.13 4.75 8.37
CA ASN A 49 -6.92 5.82 9.34
C ASN A 49 -8.26 6.31 9.93
N TRP A 50 -9.27 6.50 9.08
CA TRP A 50 -10.59 6.94 9.50
C TRP A 50 -11.32 5.87 10.32
N LEU A 51 -11.36 4.62 9.85
CA LEU A 51 -12.02 3.51 10.57
C LEU A 51 -11.39 3.21 11.93
N SER A 52 -10.07 3.41 12.04
CA SER A 52 -9.31 3.17 13.26
C SER A 52 -9.29 4.37 14.21
N HIS A 53 -10.05 5.44 13.94
CA HIS A 53 -10.04 6.69 14.72
C HIS A 53 -8.61 7.25 14.90
N GLY A 54 -7.77 7.13 13.87
CA GLY A 54 -6.39 7.60 13.89
C GLY A 54 -5.39 6.68 14.62
N THR A 55 -5.80 5.50 15.09
CA THR A 55 -4.89 4.57 15.78
C THR A 55 -3.99 3.78 14.83
N GLN A 56 -4.41 3.60 13.57
CA GLN A 56 -3.62 2.92 12.53
C GLN A 56 -3.38 3.87 11.34
N PRO A 57 -2.45 4.83 11.48
CA PRO A 57 -2.07 5.71 10.37
C PRO A 57 -1.31 4.93 9.31
N ASN A 58 -1.53 5.28 8.05
CA ASN A 58 -0.77 4.73 6.93
C ASN A 58 0.03 5.85 6.25
N GLY A 59 1.35 5.79 6.38
CA GLY A 59 2.30 6.73 5.79
C GLY A 59 2.96 6.22 4.50
N MET A 60 2.46 5.13 3.91
CA MET A 60 3.04 4.55 2.70
C MET A 60 2.94 5.50 1.50
N ILE A 61 3.93 5.44 0.60
CA ILE A 61 3.95 6.20 -0.65
C ILE A 61 3.81 5.20 -1.79
N ILE A 62 2.81 5.41 -2.65
CA ILE A 62 2.61 4.61 -3.86
C ILE A 62 3.10 5.42 -5.04
N ARG A 63 4.14 4.92 -5.72
CA ARG A 63 4.72 5.52 -6.91
C ARG A 63 4.25 4.74 -8.13
N LEU A 64 3.55 5.44 -9.02
CA LEU A 64 3.10 4.92 -10.30
C LEU A 64 4.00 5.48 -11.41
N GLN A 65 4.30 4.66 -12.43
CA GLN A 65 4.96 5.07 -13.66
C GLN A 65 4.01 4.99 -14.86
#